data_AF-A0A839ZY36-F1
#
_entry.id   AF-A0A839ZY36-F1
#
_cell.length_a   1.000
_cell.length_b   1.000
_cell.length_c   1.000
_cell.angle_alpha   90.00
_cell.angle_beta   90.00
_cell.angle_gamma   90.00
#
_symmetry.space_group_name_H-M   'P 1'
#
loop_
_entity.id
_entity.type
_entity.pdbx_description
1 polymer ?
#
loop_
_entity_poly.entity_id
_entity_poly.type
_entity_poly.pdbx_seq_one_letter_code
_entity_poly.pdbx_strand_id
1 'polypeptide(L)'
;METLLDGAPLWRHPGAMLPDSKPTNVRSLDRINLRLSADTFEAIDAARAARPGAISRNTWITEAIEEKLARMPAEDNAAEGLRSHA
;
A
#
# COMPACT_ATOMS: atom_id res chain seq x y z
N MET A 1 12.24 54.63 -21.50
CA MET A 1 10.86 54.18 -21.32
C MET A 1 10.84 52.70 -21.67
N GLU A 2 11.27 51.86 -20.74
CA GLU A 2 10.39 51.10 -19.84
C GLU A 2 9.76 49.90 -20.56
N THR A 3 10.48 48.77 -20.61
CA THR A 3 9.90 47.46 -20.89
C THR A 3 9.52 46.80 -19.57
N LEU A 4 8.28 47.11 -19.20
CA LEU A 4 7.35 46.38 -18.35
C LEU A 4 7.67 44.89 -18.14
N LEU A 5 7.92 44.56 -16.87
CA LEU A 5 7.76 43.27 -16.17
C LEU A 5 7.07 42.14 -16.96
N ASP A 6 7.81 41.08 -17.31
CA ASP A 6 7.23 39.79 -17.69
C ASP A 6 7.09 38.93 -16.42
N GLY A 7 5.93 39.04 -15.78
CA GLY A 7 5.60 38.36 -14.54
C GLY A 7 5.47 36.85 -14.75
N ALA A 8 6.26 36.08 -13.99
CA ALA A 8 6.10 34.63 -13.86
C ALA A 8 4.62 34.27 -13.56
N PRO A 9 4.10 33.13 -14.05
CA PRO A 9 2.70 32.80 -13.89
C PRO A 9 2.37 32.60 -12.41
N LEU A 10 1.58 33.53 -11.86
CA LEU A 10 0.91 33.32 -10.58
C LEU A 10 -0.09 32.18 -10.76
N TRP A 11 0.21 31.03 -10.15
CA TRP A 11 -0.71 29.89 -10.07
C TRP A 11 -1.95 30.33 -9.30
N ARG A 12 -3.01 30.66 -10.03
CA ARG A 12 -4.32 31.03 -9.50
C ARG A 12 -5.08 29.74 -9.16
N HIS A 13 -5.21 29.43 -7.88
CA HIS A 13 -6.27 28.56 -7.40
C HIS A 13 -7.15 29.33 -6.38
N PRO A 14 -8.31 29.87 -6.80
CA PRO A 14 -9.38 30.22 -5.88
C PRO A 14 -10.38 29.06 -5.88
N GLY A 15 -10.29 28.18 -4.90
CA GLY A 15 -11.20 27.05 -4.77
C GLY A 15 -11.32 26.66 -3.32
N ALA A 16 -12.49 26.90 -2.74
CA ALA A 16 -12.94 26.61 -1.39
C ALA A 16 -12.14 25.50 -0.67
N MET A 17 -11.61 25.86 0.50
CA MET A 17 -11.11 24.91 1.49
C MET A 17 -12.32 24.09 1.97
N LEU A 18 -12.61 23.00 1.26
CA LEU A 18 -13.53 21.95 1.73
C LEU A 18 -13.03 21.50 3.11
N PRO A 19 -13.92 21.28 4.10
CA PRO A 19 -13.51 20.87 5.42
C PRO A 19 -12.60 19.65 5.27
N ASP A 20 -11.42 19.74 5.88
CA ASP A 20 -10.43 18.68 5.99
C ASP A 20 -11.19 17.38 6.26
N SER A 21 -11.29 16.54 5.23
CA SER A 21 -11.93 15.23 5.34
C SER A 21 -10.98 14.41 6.20
N LYS A 22 -11.07 14.61 7.52
CA LYS A 22 -10.30 13.87 8.52
C LYS A 22 -10.45 12.41 8.12
N PRO A 23 -9.38 11.69 7.74
CA PRO A 23 -9.51 10.30 7.41
C PRO A 23 -10.05 9.61 8.65
N THR A 24 -11.32 9.20 8.55
CA THR A 24 -12.03 8.42 9.55
C THR A 24 -11.20 7.19 9.85
N ASN A 25 -10.53 7.25 10.99
CA ASN A 25 -10.01 6.13 11.75
C ASN A 25 -9.22 5.06 10.97
N VAL A 26 -8.03 5.41 10.47
CA VAL A 26 -7.00 4.42 10.05
C VAL A 26 -6.42 3.66 11.26
N ARG A 27 -6.91 3.87 12.50
CA ARG A 27 -6.33 3.30 13.73
C ARG A 27 -6.60 1.80 13.94
N SER A 28 -7.27 1.13 13.00
CA SER A 28 -7.55 -0.31 13.09
C SER A 28 -6.59 -1.18 12.26
N LEU A 29 -5.69 -0.59 11.47
CA LEU A 29 -4.67 -1.33 10.72
C LEU A 29 -3.28 -1.02 11.23
N ASP A 30 -2.54 -2.08 11.56
CA ASP A 30 -1.14 -1.99 11.90
C ASP A 30 -0.27 -1.78 10.65
N ARG A 31 0.76 -0.94 10.78
CA ARG A 31 1.76 -0.72 9.72
C ARG A 31 3.02 -1.50 10.03
N ILE A 32 3.50 -2.25 9.04
CA ILE A 32 4.77 -2.97 9.11
C ILE A 32 5.72 -2.54 7.99
N ASN A 33 7.02 -2.69 8.20
CA ASN A 33 8.03 -2.58 7.14
C ASN A 33 8.44 -3.99 6.72
N LEU A 34 8.24 -4.32 5.44
CA LEU A 34 8.57 -5.62 4.88
C LEU A 34 9.87 -5.53 4.07
N ARG A 35 10.88 -6.33 4.42
CA ARG A 35 12.15 -6.42 3.69
C ARG A 35 12.20 -7.73 2.94
N LEU A 36 12.25 -7.66 1.61
CA LEU A 36 12.37 -8.79 0.71
C LEU A 36 13.45 -8.50 -0.33
N SER A 37 13.91 -9.54 -1.01
CA SER A 37 14.78 -9.37 -2.17
C SER A 37 14.05 -8.65 -3.31
N ALA A 38 14.82 -8.03 -4.22
CA ALA A 38 14.26 -7.40 -5.41
C ALA A 38 13.49 -8.41 -6.27
N ASP A 39 14.06 -9.59 -6.49
CA ASP A 39 13.45 -10.68 -7.27
C ASP A 39 12.08 -11.09 -6.70
N THR A 40 11.93 -11.09 -5.38
CA THR A 40 10.64 -11.38 -4.74
C THR A 40 9.61 -10.28 -5.01
N PHE A 41 10.01 -9.00 -4.96
CA PHE A 41 9.10 -7.90 -5.29
C PHE A 41 8.68 -7.94 -6.77
N GLU A 42 9.58 -8.30 -7.68
CA GLU A 42 9.26 -8.47 -9.10
C GLU A 42 8.27 -9.62 -9.32
N ALA A 43 8.47 -10.76 -8.65
CA ALA A 43 7.53 -11.88 -8.71
C ALA A 43 6.13 -11.48 -8.19
N ILE A 44 6.06 -10.70 -7.11
CA ILE A 44 4.80 -10.15 -6.59
C ILE A 44 4.14 -9.23 -7.62
N ASP A 45 4.91 -8.32 -8.22
CA ASP A 45 4.40 -7.38 -9.21
C ASP A 45 3.88 -8.09 -10.48
N ALA A 46 4.56 -9.15 -10.93
CA ALA A 46 4.13 -9.98 -12.05
C ALA A 46 2.84 -10.75 -11.74
N ALA A 47 2.77 -11.39 -10.56
CA ALA A 47 1.57 -12.12 -10.13
C ALA A 47 0.36 -11.18 -9.95
N ARG A 48 0.60 -9.96 -9.46
CA ARG A 48 -0.43 -8.92 -9.35
C ARG A 48 -0.94 -8.47 -10.72
N ALA A 49 -0.05 -8.28 -11.69
CA ALA A 49 -0.40 -7.85 -13.04
C ALA A 49 -1.25 -8.88 -13.81
N ALA A 50 -1.16 -10.16 -13.46
CA ALA A 50 -1.98 -11.21 -14.04
C ALA A 50 -3.45 -11.15 -13.58
N ARG A 51 -3.77 -10.46 -12.48
CA ARG A 51 -5.14 -10.32 -11.99
C ARG A 51 -5.89 -9.20 -12.73
N PRO A 52 -7.17 -9.40 -13.08
CA PRO A 52 -8.00 -8.34 -13.64
C PRO A 52 -8.19 -7.20 -12.63
N GLY A 53 -7.86 -5.97 -13.05
CA GLY A 53 -8.03 -4.78 -12.24
C GLY A 53 -6.73 -4.26 -11.63
N ALA A 54 -6.67 -2.95 -11.40
CA ALA A 54 -5.50 -2.29 -10.82
C ALA A 54 -5.57 -2.33 -9.29
N ILE A 55 -5.08 -3.42 -8.69
CA ILE A 55 -4.91 -3.51 -7.23
C ILE A 55 -3.50 -3.06 -6.81
N SER A 56 -3.38 -2.49 -5.61
CA SER A 56 -2.09 -2.06 -5.06
C SER A 56 -1.25 -3.26 -4.59
N ARG A 57 0.07 -3.09 -4.41
CA ARG A 57 0.92 -4.12 -3.78
C ARG A 57 0.41 -4.51 -2.41
N ASN A 58 0.06 -3.53 -1.58
CA ASN A 58 -0.38 -3.80 -0.21
C ASN A 58 -1.67 -4.62 -0.22
N THR A 59 -2.63 -4.26 -1.06
CA THR A 59 -3.87 -5.02 -1.23
C THR A 59 -3.58 -6.46 -1.64
N TRP A 60 -2.73 -6.67 -2.65
CA TRP A 60 -2.38 -8.01 -3.10
C TRP A 60 -1.68 -8.84 -2.00
N ILE A 61 -0.75 -8.23 -1.27
CA ILE A 61 -0.01 -8.89 -0.17
C ILE A 61 -0.97 -9.26 0.96
N THR A 62 -1.86 -8.35 1.37
CA THR A 62 -2.88 -8.61 2.40
C THR A 62 -3.77 -9.79 2.00
N GLU A 63 -4.33 -9.77 0.80
CA GLU A 63 -5.20 -10.84 0.32
C GLU A 63 -4.46 -12.18 0.21
N ALA A 64 -3.21 -12.19 -0.24
CA ALA A 64 -2.40 -13.41 -0.32
C ALA A 64 -2.11 -14.01 1.07
N ILE A 65 -1.85 -13.16 2.07
CA ILE A 65 -1.67 -13.60 3.47
C ILE A 65 -2.97 -14.16 4.02
N GLU A 66 -4.09 -13.46 3.83
CA GLU A 66 -5.42 -13.92 4.27
C GLU A 66 -5.79 -15.26 3.64
N GLU A 67 -5.57 -15.43 2.33
CA GLU A 67 -5.80 -16.70 1.63
C GLU A 67 -4.94 -17.82 2.21
N LYS A 68 -3.64 -17.55 2.45
CA LYS A 68 -2.72 -18.52 3.01
C LYS A 68 -3.15 -18.97 4.41
N LEU A 69 -3.51 -18.02 5.27
CA LEU A 69 -3.97 -18.29 6.64
C LEU A 69 -5.30 -19.04 6.65
N ALA A 70 -6.24 -18.69 5.77
CA ALA A 70 -7.53 -19.37 5.66
C ALA A 70 -7.39 -20.83 5.16
N ARG A 71 -6.38 -21.13 4.34
CA ARG A 71 -6.10 -22.48 3.85
C ARG A 71 -5.39 -23.35 4.88
N MET A 72 -4.66 -22.77 5.83
CA MET A 72 -3.94 -23.52 6.85
C MET A 72 -4.92 -24.09 7.89
N PRO A 73 -4.91 -25.41 8.15
CA PRO A 73 -5.71 -25.97 9.23
C PRO A 73 -5.20 -25.47 10.59
N ALA A 74 -6.10 -25.38 11.58
CA ALA A 74 -5.80 -24.80 12.89
C ALA A 74 -4.59 -25.46 13.60
N GLU A 75 -4.40 -26.76 13.38
CA GLU A 75 -3.31 -27.56 13.97
C GLU A 75 -1.92 -27.22 13.41
N ASP A 76 -1.84 -26.81 12.14
CA ASP A 76 -0.56 -26.53 11.46
C ASP A 76 0.05 -25.18 11.92
N ASN A 77 -0.79 -24.21 12.29
CA ASN A 77 -0.36 -22.90 12.77
C ASN A 77 0.44 -22.98 14.08
N ALA A 78 0.08 -23.90 14.99
CA ALA A 78 0.78 -24.08 16.27
C ALA A 78 2.14 -24.77 16.10
N ALA A 79 2.25 -25.69 15.13
CA ALA A 79 3.44 -26.49 14.91
C ALA A 79 4.58 -25.71 14.21
N GLU A 80 4.27 -24.79 13.28
CA GLU A 80 5.29 -23.96 12.61
C GLU A 80 5.85 -22.84 13.50
N GLY A 81 5.01 -22.22 14.33
CA GLY A 81 5.45 -21.19 15.28
C GLY A 81 6.45 -21.71 16.32
N LEU A 82 6.29 -22.97 16.75
CA LEU A 82 7.17 -23.60 17.73
C LEU A 82 8.53 -24.03 17.15
N ARG A 83 8.56 -24.39 15.85
CA ARG A 83 9.79 -24.82 15.15
C ARG A 83 10.71 -23.66 14.78
N SER A 84 10.17 -22.46 14.68
CA SER A 84 10.90 -21.27 14.24
C SER A 84 11.63 -20.55 15.38
N HIS A 85 11.43 -21.00 16.62
CA HIS A 85 11.96 -20.40 17.85
C HIS A 85 12.93 -21.31 18.64
N ALA A 86 13.38 -22.42 18.05
CA ALA A 86 14.33 -23.37 18.63
C ALA A 86 15.69 -23.31 17.94
#